data_AF-A0A9P7NP91-F1
#
_entry.id   AF-A0A9P7NP91-F1
#
_cell.length_a   1.000
_cell.length_b   1.000
_cell.length_c   1.000
_cell.angle_alpha   90.00
_cell.angle_beta   90.00
_cell.angle_gamma   90.00
#
_symmetry.space_group_name_H-M   'P 1'
#
loop_
_entity.id
_entity.type
_entity.pdbx_description
1 polymer ?
#
loop_
_entity_poly.entity_id
_entity_poly.type
_entity_poly.pdbx_seq_one_letter_code
_entity_poly.pdbx_strand_id
1 'polypeptide(L)'
;MSSMAAPRRILRRQAQRLLYCIFIWRYKMHLLLTFLSLFALATAQFGFFDQMFGGHGHGHDHDHGHHNHQHHHQHQQQQNPSDASYYKSQYEQSVCDNYLCPDTLACVHFPHHCPCAWDDNEEKFEMGEGKRVCISKGGFKPGEAARKIELARKGLL
;
A
#
# COMPACT_ATOMS: atom_id res chain seq x y z
N MET A 1 -22.13 -37.42 -72.54
CA MET A 1 -22.71 -36.27 -71.83
C MET A 1 -22.15 -36.17 -70.42
N SER A 2 -21.65 -34.97 -70.09
CA SER A 2 -21.52 -34.33 -68.77
C SER A 2 -20.85 -35.08 -67.59
N SER A 3 -19.69 -34.56 -67.15
CA SER A 3 -19.60 -33.94 -65.80
C SER A 3 -18.23 -33.28 -65.57
N MET A 4 -18.13 -31.96 -65.83
CA MET A 4 -17.00 -31.10 -65.44
C MET A 4 -17.41 -30.28 -64.20
N ALA A 5 -17.11 -30.71 -62.97
CA ALA A 5 -17.39 -29.88 -61.78
C ALA A 5 -16.66 -30.30 -60.48
N ALA A 6 -15.34 -30.60 -60.49
CA ALA A 6 -14.63 -31.04 -59.27
C ALA A 6 -13.45 -30.17 -58.74
N PRO A 7 -12.80 -29.23 -59.48
CA PRO A 7 -11.54 -28.65 -58.96
C PRO A 7 -11.71 -27.41 -58.05
N ARG A 8 -12.89 -26.75 -57.98
CA ARG A 8 -13.03 -25.43 -57.33
C ARG A 8 -13.23 -25.44 -55.81
N ARG A 9 -13.60 -26.57 -55.19
CA ARG A 9 -13.90 -26.63 -53.74
C ARG A 9 -12.67 -26.81 -52.85
N ILE A 10 -11.62 -27.46 -53.34
CA ILE A 10 -10.40 -27.75 -52.58
C ILE A 10 -9.51 -26.50 -52.44
N LEU A 11 -9.36 -25.70 -53.50
CA LEU A 11 -8.62 -24.44 -53.46
C LEU A 11 -9.23 -23.42 -52.48
N ARG A 12 -10.56 -23.35 -52.37
CA ARG A 12 -11.24 -22.42 -51.44
C ARG A 12 -10.96 -22.78 -49.97
N ARG A 13 -10.91 -24.07 -49.62
CA ARG A 13 -10.60 -24.51 -48.24
C ARG A 13 -9.14 -24.27 -47.85
N GLN A 14 -8.21 -24.42 -48.80
CA GLN A 14 -6.79 -24.09 -48.59
C GLN A 14 -6.59 -22.57 -48.41
N ALA A 15 -7.21 -21.75 -49.26
CA ALA A 15 -7.15 -20.29 -49.14
C ALA A 15 -7.74 -19.77 -47.83
N GLN A 16 -8.86 -20.36 -47.36
CA GLN A 16 -9.50 -19.95 -46.12
C GLN A 16 -8.68 -20.34 -44.87
N ARG A 17 -8.01 -21.49 -44.88
CA ARG A 17 -7.05 -21.87 -43.82
C ARG A 17 -5.82 -20.96 -43.79
N LEU A 18 -5.28 -20.60 -44.95
CA LEU A 18 -4.16 -19.66 -45.05
C LEU A 18 -4.55 -18.27 -44.55
N LEU A 19 -5.72 -17.77 -44.92
CA LEU A 19 -6.24 -16.48 -44.43
C LEU A 19 -6.47 -16.49 -42.91
N TYR A 20 -7.02 -17.57 -42.35
CA TYR A 20 -7.17 -17.72 -40.89
C TYR A 20 -5.82 -17.75 -40.18
N CYS A 21 -4.82 -18.47 -40.69
CA CYS A 21 -3.47 -18.47 -40.11
C CYS A 21 -2.82 -17.08 -40.17
N ILE A 22 -2.97 -16.34 -41.28
CA ILE A 22 -2.45 -14.97 -41.41
C ILE A 22 -3.15 -14.02 -40.43
N PHE A 23 -4.47 -14.16 -40.25
CA PHE A 23 -5.25 -13.32 -39.34
C PHE A 23 -4.91 -13.59 -37.87
N ILE A 24 -4.78 -14.86 -37.49
CA ILE A 24 -4.37 -15.28 -36.14
C ILE A 24 -2.92 -14.83 -35.86
N TRP A 25 -2.02 -14.95 -36.84
CA TRP A 25 -0.64 -14.51 -36.70
C TRP A 25 -0.55 -12.98 -36.56
N ARG A 26 -1.30 -12.22 -37.36
CA ARG A 26 -1.40 -10.76 -37.25
C ARG A 26 -1.95 -10.33 -35.89
N TYR A 27 -3.01 -10.98 -35.41
CA TYR A 27 -3.64 -10.66 -34.13
C TYR A 27 -2.73 -11.01 -32.95
N LYS A 28 -2.07 -12.18 -32.97
CA LYS A 28 -1.08 -12.55 -31.95
C LYS A 28 0.14 -11.64 -31.94
N MET A 29 0.64 -11.24 -33.10
CA MET A 29 1.75 -10.27 -33.19
C MET A 29 1.35 -8.90 -32.65
N HIS A 30 0.15 -8.41 -32.96
CA HIS A 30 -0.33 -7.16 -32.37
C HIS A 30 -0.52 -7.26 -30.85
N LEU A 31 -1.11 -8.34 -30.34
CA LEU A 31 -1.23 -8.56 -28.89
C LEU A 31 0.12 -8.60 -28.20
N LEU A 32 1.10 -9.30 -28.79
CA LEU A 32 2.44 -9.41 -28.25
C LEU A 32 3.17 -8.06 -28.26
N LEU A 33 3.04 -7.28 -29.34
CA LEU A 33 3.59 -5.92 -29.44
C LEU A 33 2.95 -4.96 -28.41
N THR A 34 1.63 -5.01 -28.22
CA THR A 34 0.96 -4.19 -27.19
C THR A 34 1.38 -4.57 -25.78
N PHE A 35 1.59 -5.86 -25.52
CA PHE A 35 2.07 -6.33 -24.21
C PHE A 35 3.52 -5.90 -23.96
N LEU A 36 4.38 -5.97 -24.98
CA LEU A 36 5.78 -5.54 -24.89
C LEU A 36 5.91 -4.02 -24.68
N SER A 37 5.04 -3.21 -25.29
CA SER A 37 5.06 -1.75 -25.10
C SER A 37 4.65 -1.32 -23.69
N LEU A 38 3.75 -2.07 -23.04
CA LEU A 38 3.35 -1.81 -21.65
C LEU A 38 4.51 -2.06 -20.67
N PHE A 39 5.40 -3.02 -20.98
CA PHE A 39 6.59 -3.29 -20.17
C PHE A 39 7.66 -2.19 -20.27
N ALA A 40 7.72 -1.45 -21.39
CA ALA A 40 8.70 -0.38 -21.59
C ALA A 40 8.46 0.87 -20.72
N LEU A 41 7.27 1.02 -20.13
CA LEU A 41 6.93 2.11 -19.20
C LEU A 41 7.40 1.84 -17.76
N ALA A 42 7.90 0.63 -17.46
CA ALA A 42 8.43 0.26 -16.16
C ALA A 42 9.95 0.46 -16.05
N THR A 43 10.54 1.39 -16.82
CA THR A 43 11.92 1.83 -16.55
C THR A 43 11.89 2.74 -15.35
N ALA A 44 12.45 2.27 -14.25
CA ALA A 44 12.56 3.06 -13.05
C ALA A 44 13.48 4.26 -13.33
N GLN A 45 12.91 5.45 -13.20
CA GLN A 45 13.54 6.75 -13.44
C GLN A 45 14.49 7.12 -12.28
N PHE A 46 15.40 6.22 -11.92
CA PHE A 46 16.42 6.44 -10.89
C PHE A 46 17.57 7.35 -11.36
N GLY A 47 17.65 7.69 -12.65
CA GLY A 47 18.69 8.59 -13.18
C GLY A 47 18.53 10.07 -12.84
N PHE A 48 17.35 10.52 -12.36
CA PHE A 48 17.14 11.91 -11.95
C PHE A 48 17.84 12.25 -10.63
N PHE A 49 17.97 11.27 -9.73
CA PHE A 49 18.63 11.44 -8.44
C PHE A 49 20.14 11.70 -8.61
N ASP A 50 20.84 11.00 -9.51
CA ASP A 50 22.27 11.25 -9.76
C ASP A 50 22.55 12.69 -10.21
N GLN A 51 21.67 13.28 -11.03
CA GLN A 51 21.84 14.64 -11.51
C GLN A 51 21.52 15.71 -10.45
N MET A 52 20.71 15.38 -9.44
CA MET A 52 20.36 16.30 -8.36
C MET A 52 21.30 16.19 -7.15
N PHE A 53 22.00 15.07 -6.97
CA PHE A 53 22.88 14.80 -5.81
C PHE A 53 24.38 14.65 -6.15
N GLY A 54 24.78 14.49 -7.42
CA GLY A 54 26.16 14.18 -7.82
C GLY A 54 27.02 15.32 -8.41
N GLY A 55 26.50 16.55 -8.53
CA GLY A 55 27.16 17.63 -9.29
C GLY A 55 27.89 18.69 -8.44
N HIS A 56 29.01 18.34 -7.79
CA HIS A 56 29.99 19.33 -7.32
C HIS A 56 31.24 19.26 -8.19
N GLY A 57 31.43 20.24 -9.08
CA GLY A 57 32.73 20.46 -9.71
C GLY A 57 32.71 21.15 -11.07
N HIS A 58 33.25 22.37 -11.07
CA HIS A 58 33.82 23.13 -12.18
C HIS A 58 32.88 23.98 -13.04
N GLY A 59 33.21 25.28 -13.03
CA GLY A 59 32.42 26.36 -13.58
C GLY A 59 32.55 26.55 -15.08
N HIS A 60 31.65 27.36 -15.61
CA HIS A 60 31.94 28.36 -16.63
C HIS A 60 30.79 29.37 -16.65
N ASP A 61 31.16 30.63 -16.77
CA ASP A 61 30.31 31.80 -17.04
C ASP A 61 29.13 31.49 -17.97
N HIS A 62 27.93 32.01 -17.64
CA HIS A 62 27.19 32.90 -18.53
C HIS A 62 25.99 33.54 -17.83
N ASP A 63 25.94 34.86 -18.00
CA ASP A 63 24.90 35.84 -17.72
C ASP A 63 23.51 35.43 -18.24
N HIS A 64 22.48 35.63 -17.39
CA HIS A 64 21.13 36.14 -17.71
C HIS A 64 20.04 35.62 -16.74
N GLY A 65 19.27 36.56 -16.18
CA GLY A 65 17.83 36.37 -15.98
C GLY A 65 17.35 36.00 -14.58
N HIS A 66 16.97 37.03 -13.82
CA HIS A 66 16.14 36.91 -12.62
C HIS A 66 14.82 36.16 -12.87
N HIS A 67 14.70 34.96 -12.31
CA HIS A 67 13.40 34.34 -12.05
C HIS A 67 13.32 33.94 -10.58
N ASN A 68 12.71 34.82 -9.78
CA ASN A 68 12.27 34.52 -8.42
C ASN A 68 11.03 33.62 -8.53
N HIS A 69 11.25 32.31 -8.57
CA HIS A 69 10.20 31.33 -8.33
C HIS A 69 10.17 30.99 -6.84
N GLN A 70 9.30 31.71 -6.14
CA GLN A 70 8.85 31.39 -4.80
C GLN A 70 8.19 29.99 -4.83
N HIS A 71 8.98 28.96 -4.55
CA HIS A 71 8.48 27.61 -4.35
C HIS A 71 7.70 27.55 -3.03
N HIS A 72 6.37 27.63 -3.13
CA HIS A 72 5.51 27.12 -2.08
C HIS A 72 5.76 25.61 -1.97
N HIS A 73 6.51 25.21 -0.94
CA HIS A 73 6.56 23.83 -0.49
C HIS A 73 5.15 23.41 -0.08
N GLN A 74 4.44 22.73 -0.98
CA GLN A 74 3.32 21.89 -0.61
C GLN A 74 3.85 20.84 0.36
N HIS A 75 3.49 20.97 1.62
CA HIS A 75 3.59 19.88 2.58
C HIS A 75 2.69 18.74 2.09
N GLN A 76 3.19 17.89 1.19
CA GLN A 76 2.60 16.55 1.02
C GLN A 76 2.79 15.85 2.36
N GLN A 77 1.69 15.73 3.12
CA GLN A 77 1.65 14.92 4.32
C GLN A 77 2.03 13.50 3.94
N GLN A 78 3.26 13.13 4.29
CA GLN A 78 3.76 11.78 4.05
C GLN A 78 2.94 10.81 4.89
N GLN A 79 2.39 9.77 4.26
CA GLN A 79 1.60 8.75 4.94
C GLN A 79 2.45 8.07 6.03
N ASN A 80 1.81 7.69 7.13
CA ASN A 80 2.45 6.91 8.17
C ASN A 80 2.95 5.57 7.58
N PRO A 81 4.16 5.09 7.90
CA PRO A 81 4.67 3.81 7.42
C PRO A 81 3.71 2.67 7.79
N SER A 82 3.51 1.74 6.84
CA SER A 82 2.65 0.57 7.03
C SER A 82 3.31 -0.56 7.82
N ASP A 83 4.59 -0.42 8.16
CA ASP A 83 5.39 -1.42 8.84
C ASP A 83 5.67 -1.05 10.31
N ALA A 84 6.14 -2.02 11.09
CA ALA A 84 6.35 -1.86 12.53
C ALA A 84 7.66 -1.12 12.90
N SER A 85 8.50 -0.71 11.94
CA SER A 85 9.82 -0.12 12.23
C SER A 85 9.73 1.17 13.03
N TYR A 86 8.79 2.05 12.68
CA TYR A 86 8.58 3.31 13.40
C TYR A 86 8.23 3.05 14.87
N TYR A 87 7.23 2.21 15.12
CA TYR A 87 6.84 1.83 16.49
C TYR A 87 7.99 1.18 17.25
N LYS A 88 8.72 0.24 16.63
CA LYS A 88 9.86 -0.43 17.25
C LYS A 88 10.95 0.56 17.66
N SER A 89 11.28 1.52 16.80
CA SER A 89 12.27 2.54 17.12
C SER A 89 11.87 3.41 18.31
N GLN A 90 10.58 3.76 18.43
CA GLN A 90 10.05 4.53 19.55
C GLN A 90 10.05 3.71 20.84
N TYR A 91 9.66 2.44 20.78
CA TYR A 91 9.68 1.53 21.91
C TYR A 91 11.10 1.32 22.47
N GLU A 92 12.09 1.12 21.60
CA GLU A 92 13.50 0.93 21.98
C GLU A 92 14.13 2.20 22.56
N GLN A 93 13.66 3.39 22.16
CA GLN A 93 14.13 4.68 22.68
C GLN A 93 13.45 5.07 24.00
N SER A 94 12.36 4.40 24.37
CA SER A 94 11.61 4.70 25.59
C SER A 94 12.33 4.13 26.81
N VAL A 95 12.80 5.01 27.69
CA VAL A 95 13.49 4.61 28.92
C VAL A 95 12.47 4.37 30.03
N CYS A 96 12.44 3.17 30.59
CA CYS A 96 11.60 2.80 31.72
C CYS A 96 12.25 1.68 32.54
N ASP A 97 12.41 1.88 33.85
CA ASP A 97 13.00 0.89 34.76
C ASP A 97 12.00 -0.19 35.22
N ASN A 98 10.70 0.06 34.98
CA ASN A 98 9.60 -0.83 35.37
C ASN A 98 8.96 -1.46 34.14
N TYR A 99 7.63 -1.47 34.06
CA TYR A 99 6.89 -2.00 32.93
C TYR A 99 6.57 -0.89 31.92
N LEU A 100 7.09 -1.03 30.70
CA LEU A 100 6.75 -0.16 29.58
C LEU A 100 5.48 -0.69 28.88
N CYS A 101 4.45 0.13 28.83
CA CYS A 101 3.19 -0.21 28.16
C CYS A 101 3.37 -0.23 26.64
N PRO A 102 3.10 -1.34 25.93
CA PRO A 102 3.28 -1.40 24.48
C PRO A 102 2.32 -0.47 23.73
N ASP A 103 1.10 -0.30 24.22
CA ASP A 103 0.09 0.48 23.48
C ASP A 103 0.34 1.99 23.55
N THR A 104 0.90 2.47 24.67
CA THR A 104 0.97 3.90 24.99
C THR A 104 2.38 4.41 25.27
N LEU A 105 3.37 3.52 25.34
CA LEU A 105 4.75 3.82 25.75
C LEU A 105 4.85 4.47 27.15
N ALA A 106 3.83 4.31 27.99
CA ALA A 106 3.82 4.79 29.37
C ALA A 106 4.64 3.86 30.28
N CYS A 107 5.41 4.43 31.21
CA CYS A 107 6.15 3.67 32.22
C CYS A 107 5.30 3.51 33.48
N VAL A 108 4.97 2.28 33.87
CA VAL A 108 4.11 1.96 35.02
C VAL A 108 4.67 0.80 35.86
N HIS A 109 4.14 0.60 37.06
CA HIS A 109 4.59 -0.49 37.95
C HIS A 109 4.07 -1.88 37.56
N PHE A 110 2.85 -1.97 37.04
CA PHE A 110 2.24 -3.26 36.69
C PHE A 110 1.48 -3.16 35.36
N PRO A 111 1.37 -4.26 34.59
CA PRO A 111 0.70 -4.25 33.29
C PRO A 111 -0.75 -3.77 33.33
N HIS A 112 -1.49 -4.08 34.40
CA HIS A 112 -2.87 -3.61 34.56
C HIS A 112 -2.95 -2.10 34.82
N HIS A 113 -1.87 -1.41 35.18
CA HIS A 113 -1.86 0.05 35.34
C HIS A 113 -1.70 0.82 34.02
N CYS A 114 -1.43 0.13 32.91
CA CYS A 114 -1.29 0.80 31.63
C CYS A 114 -2.55 1.61 31.26
N PRO A 115 -2.39 2.86 30.81
CA PRO A 115 -3.50 3.65 30.26
C PRO A 115 -3.93 3.09 28.90
N CYS A 116 -5.12 3.49 28.46
CA CYS A 116 -5.58 3.28 27.09
C CYS A 116 -5.04 4.38 26.18
N ALA A 117 -4.85 4.08 24.89
CA ALA A 117 -4.25 5.03 23.95
C ALA A 117 -5.16 6.22 23.66
N TRP A 118 -6.47 6.02 23.75
CA TRP A 118 -7.48 7.07 23.57
C TRP A 118 -8.44 7.10 24.76
N ASP A 119 -8.01 7.65 25.90
CA ASP A 119 -8.81 7.79 27.13
C ASP A 119 -10.20 8.44 26.92
N ASP A 120 -10.30 9.40 26.01
CA ASP A 120 -11.55 10.06 25.66
C ASP A 120 -12.53 9.13 24.96
N ASN A 121 -12.05 8.15 24.21
CA ASN A 121 -12.86 7.29 23.34
C ASN A 121 -12.89 5.82 23.75
N GLU A 122 -12.02 5.42 24.67
CA GLU A 122 -11.86 4.06 25.14
C GLU A 122 -12.10 3.98 26.65
N GLU A 123 -12.63 2.85 27.07
CA GLU A 123 -12.81 2.50 28.48
C GLU A 123 -11.95 1.27 28.79
N LYS A 124 -11.28 1.33 29.94
CA LYS A 124 -10.35 0.30 30.41
C LYS A 124 -11.09 -0.72 31.24
N PHE A 125 -10.92 -1.99 30.92
CA PHE A 125 -11.50 -3.10 31.67
C PHE A 125 -10.43 -4.11 32.06
N GLU A 126 -10.48 -4.54 33.32
CA GLU A 126 -9.61 -5.60 33.82
C GLU A 126 -10.26 -6.95 33.53
N MET A 127 -9.57 -7.74 32.72
CA MET A 127 -9.88 -9.15 32.52
C MET A 127 -9.22 -9.92 33.66
N GLY A 128 -9.89 -10.96 34.16
CA GLY A 128 -9.26 -11.87 35.13
C GLY A 128 -7.89 -12.31 34.62
N GLU A 129 -6.94 -12.57 35.53
CA GLU A 129 -5.50 -12.81 35.25
C GLU A 129 -4.62 -11.54 35.15
N GLY A 130 -5.09 -10.37 35.62
CA GLY A 130 -4.26 -9.17 35.66
C GLY A 130 -3.97 -8.57 34.27
N LYS A 131 -4.76 -8.95 33.27
CA LYS A 131 -4.72 -8.40 31.91
C LYS A 131 -5.74 -7.27 31.82
N ARG A 132 -5.44 -6.26 31.01
CA ARG A 132 -6.36 -5.14 30.74
C ARG A 132 -6.71 -5.08 29.26
N VAL A 133 -7.94 -4.70 28.96
CA VAL A 133 -8.39 -4.41 27.59
C VAL A 133 -8.92 -2.98 27.52
N CYS A 134 -8.62 -2.30 26.42
CA CYS A 134 -9.17 -1.01 26.07
C CYS A 134 -10.25 -1.25 25.01
N ILE A 135 -11.47 -0.85 25.30
CA ILE A 135 -12.60 -1.03 24.39
C ILE A 135 -13.19 0.33 24.08
N SER A 136 -13.49 0.58 22.80
CA SER A 136 -14.19 1.80 22.41
C SER A 136 -15.50 1.97 23.19
N LYS A 137 -15.74 3.19 23.67
CA LYS A 137 -16.99 3.61 24.30
C LYS A 137 -18.19 3.55 23.33
N GLY A 138 -17.97 3.28 22.03
CA GLY A 138 -18.91 3.37 20.90
C GLY A 138 -20.14 2.45 20.92
N GLY A 139 -20.79 2.26 22.06
CA GLY A 139 -22.16 1.77 22.15
C GLY A 139 -23.19 2.87 21.86
N PHE A 140 -24.42 2.48 21.57
CA PHE A 140 -25.54 3.41 21.41
C PHE A 140 -25.89 4.12 22.72
N LYS A 141 -25.42 3.60 23.86
CA LYS A 141 -25.62 4.15 25.20
C LYS A 141 -24.36 4.03 26.06
N PRO A 142 -24.15 4.97 27.01
CA PRO A 142 -23.07 4.86 28.00
C PRO A 142 -23.23 3.55 28.80
N GLY A 143 -22.10 2.88 29.08
CA GLY A 143 -22.08 1.62 29.83
C GLY A 143 -22.48 0.37 29.04
N GLU A 144 -22.81 0.48 27.74
CA GLU A 144 -23.13 -0.69 26.92
C GLU A 144 -21.90 -1.59 26.70
N ALA A 145 -20.71 -0.99 26.53
CA ALA A 145 -19.45 -1.73 26.41
C ALA A 145 -19.20 -2.58 27.65
N ALA A 146 -19.32 -2.00 28.85
CA ALA A 146 -19.21 -2.72 30.12
C ALA A 146 -20.21 -3.89 30.21
N ARG A 147 -21.46 -3.67 29.81
CA ARG A 147 -22.49 -4.73 29.78
C ARG A 147 -22.10 -5.87 28.83
N LYS A 148 -21.62 -5.55 27.63
CA LYS A 148 -21.18 -6.55 26.65
C LYS A 148 -19.99 -7.37 27.17
N ILE A 149 -19.04 -6.73 27.85
CA ILE A 149 -17.90 -7.43 28.46
C ILE A 149 -18.36 -8.36 29.57
N GLU A 150 -19.30 -7.92 30.41
CA GLU A 150 -19.88 -8.76 31.47
C GLU A 150 -20.61 -9.98 30.89
N LEU A 151 -21.38 -9.79 29.83
CA LEU A 151 -22.04 -10.89 29.10
C LEU A 151 -21.00 -11.81 28.46
N ALA A 152 -19.92 -11.27 27.89
CA ALA A 152 -18.84 -12.05 27.28
C ALA A 152 -18.19 -12.97 28.31
N ARG A 153 -17.92 -12.44 29.51
CA ARG A 153 -17.33 -13.20 30.62
C ARG A 153 -18.21 -14.36 31.06
N LYS A 154 -19.54 -14.19 30.94
CA LYS A 154 -20.53 -15.22 31.24
C LYS A 154 -20.81 -16.17 30.07
N GLY A 155 -20.26 -15.92 28.88
CA GLY A 155 -20.56 -16.68 27.66
C GLY A 155 -21.98 -16.44 27.12
N LEU A 156 -22.55 -15.25 27.37
CA LEU A 156 -23.94 -14.88 27.08
C LEU A 156 -24.05 -13.75 26.04
N LEU A 157 -23.05 -13.58 25.18
CA LEU A 157 -23.05 -12.59 24.09
C LEU A 157 -23.82 -13.08 22.86
#